data_AF-A0A6A6BCR8-F1
#
_entry.id   AF-A0A6A6BCR8-F1
#
_cell.length_a   1.000
_cell.length_b   1.000
_cell.length_c   1.000
_cell.angle_alpha   90.00
_cell.angle_beta   90.00
_cell.angle_gamma   90.00
#
_symmetry.space_group_name_H-M   'P 1'
#
loop_
_entity.id
_entity.type
_entity.pdbx_description
1 polymer ?
#
loop_
_entity_poly.entity_id
_entity_poly.type
_entity_poly.pdbx_seq_one_letter_code
_entity_poly.pdbx_strand_id
1 'polypeptide(L)'
;MAFKTVSFAIIAALLAGQGAALPATPFSENINPLIEARGTCKGLPSKEVKLTDADFSSDSGILKRWTEDEFSKFVKRGRKPLNWCAEEKDYHVPLETEPYPEPKLICDPKSKTYHNPQCKTFGFTDKKSFTDYEFKEQPLPSPTNTGDYDTEHLLEGQMLNTFTKKISDASKKTLEDPKTKDKVSVCGYLTRWFNELPASEELKTVNGKKLASAGNDGNQGLIWLASIYPQKTDQDMTEFGLLDKQVNIAKGGLWTGGNGIDMGDMEKNTKWLTDDKTPKFKPANEIKKNFETALFKFKVILGNRVYHRDTWVRDTLKLQSNRMADMLDGLETEMAKKQIKETDKNKKTITWDKYKKQGLKAKWNSHMKDTTDNLVSTINKNFEKSYEYLEKAMKAFEDEAGKTKDKTLKDTLNQLVCSIKEAEKAYNAEKAHTLTSITF
;
A
#
# COMPACT_ATOMS: atom_id res chain seq x y z
N MET A 1 -57.76 2.94 -28.41
CA MET A 1 -56.91 3.99 -28.99
C MET A 1 -56.19 4.68 -27.85
N ALA A 2 -54.87 4.54 -27.82
CA ALA A 2 -53.99 5.13 -26.81
C ALA A 2 -53.31 6.35 -27.42
N PHE A 3 -53.25 7.47 -26.68
CA PHE A 3 -52.24 8.49 -26.92
C PHE A 3 -51.58 8.90 -25.61
N LYS A 4 -50.26 8.84 -25.66
CA LYS A 4 -49.28 8.89 -24.58
C LYS A 4 -49.02 10.33 -24.14
N THR A 5 -48.98 10.54 -22.84
CA THR A 5 -48.26 11.63 -22.17
C THR A 5 -46.77 11.33 -22.24
N VAL A 6 -45.99 12.21 -22.86
CA VAL A 6 -44.52 12.19 -22.86
C VAL A 6 -44.05 13.18 -21.78
N SER A 7 -43.35 12.65 -20.78
CA SER A 7 -42.76 13.43 -19.68
C SER A 7 -41.60 14.29 -20.15
N PHE A 8 -41.65 15.56 -19.79
CA PHE A 8 -40.53 16.49 -19.76
C PHE A 8 -39.53 16.07 -18.68
N ALA A 9 -38.50 15.33 -19.07
CA ALA A 9 -37.23 15.22 -18.37
C ALA A 9 -36.18 14.89 -19.42
N ILE A 10 -34.96 15.40 -19.25
CA ILE A 10 -33.81 15.33 -20.19
C ILE A 10 -33.70 16.55 -21.12
N ILE A 11 -33.53 17.75 -20.55
CA ILE A 11 -32.67 18.79 -21.13
C ILE A 11 -32.00 19.55 -19.97
N ALA A 12 -31.05 18.91 -19.27
CA ALA A 12 -30.17 19.58 -18.30
C ALA A 12 -28.82 18.86 -18.12
N ALA A 13 -28.35 18.12 -19.14
CA ALA A 13 -27.11 17.35 -19.07
C ALA A 13 -26.05 17.78 -20.11
N LEU A 14 -26.20 18.95 -20.75
CA LEU A 14 -25.33 19.36 -21.87
C LEU A 14 -24.48 20.62 -21.64
N LEU A 15 -24.35 21.10 -20.39
CA LEU A 15 -23.52 22.30 -20.10
C LEU A 15 -22.60 22.20 -18.87
N ALA A 16 -22.38 21.02 -18.31
CA ALA A 16 -21.36 20.85 -17.27
C ALA A 16 -20.05 20.37 -17.91
N GLY A 17 -19.04 21.25 -17.93
CA GLY A 17 -17.70 20.93 -18.41
C GLY A 17 -17.08 19.74 -17.67
N GLN A 18 -16.28 18.96 -18.39
CA GLN A 18 -15.45 17.88 -17.87
C GLN A 18 -14.53 18.43 -16.77
N GLY A 19 -14.87 18.17 -15.50
CA GLY A 19 -14.10 18.68 -14.35
C GLY A 19 -14.86 18.78 -13.03
N ALA A 20 -16.19 18.61 -13.01
CA ALA A 20 -16.92 18.54 -11.75
C ALA A 20 -16.62 17.20 -11.04
N ALA A 21 -15.99 17.28 -9.87
CA ALA A 21 -15.96 16.19 -8.91
C ALA A 21 -17.41 15.73 -8.69
N LEU A 22 -17.70 14.48 -9.05
CA LEU A 22 -18.99 13.88 -8.76
C LEU A 22 -19.22 13.97 -7.24
N PRO A 23 -20.41 14.40 -6.77
CA PRO A 23 -20.70 14.33 -5.36
C PRO A 23 -20.57 12.87 -4.92
N ALA A 24 -19.77 12.64 -3.87
CA ALA A 24 -19.61 11.34 -3.25
C ALA A 24 -21.01 10.76 -2.98
N THR A 25 -21.35 9.69 -3.69
CA THR A 25 -22.57 8.94 -3.45
C THR A 25 -22.62 8.51 -1.99
N PRO A 26 -23.77 8.57 -1.30
CA PRO A 26 -23.89 8.04 0.06
C PRO A 26 -23.52 6.56 0.01
N PHE A 27 -22.39 6.24 0.65
CA PHE A 27 -21.72 4.95 0.53
C PHE A 27 -22.58 3.80 1.07
N SER A 28 -22.70 2.77 0.23
CA SER A 28 -22.74 1.34 0.53
C SER A 28 -22.84 0.99 2.01
N GLU A 29 -23.98 0.44 2.45
CA GLU A 29 -24.04 -0.40 3.64
C GLU A 29 -22.93 -1.47 3.51
N ASN A 30 -21.96 -1.47 4.41
CA ASN A 30 -20.83 -2.39 4.38
C ASN A 30 -21.37 -3.79 4.77
N ILE A 31 -21.80 -4.58 3.79
CA ILE A 31 -22.41 -5.91 3.98
C ILE A 31 -21.37 -7.00 4.25
N ASN A 32 -20.10 -6.65 4.48
CA ASN A 32 -19.12 -7.66 4.89
C ASN A 32 -19.38 -8.02 6.35
N PRO A 33 -19.83 -9.26 6.67
CA PRO A 33 -19.82 -9.71 8.05
C PRO A 33 -18.36 -9.68 8.51
N LEU A 34 -18.04 -8.67 9.31
CA LEU A 34 -16.76 -8.56 9.98
C LEU A 34 -16.63 -9.77 10.92
N ILE A 35 -15.43 -10.35 11.00
CA ILE A 35 -15.19 -11.59 11.73
C ILE A 35 -15.41 -11.33 13.23
N GLU A 36 -16.58 -11.71 13.76
CA GLU A 36 -16.81 -11.79 15.21
C GLU A 36 -16.26 -13.12 15.73
N ALA A 37 -14.94 -13.18 15.95
CA ALA A 37 -14.29 -14.32 16.59
C ALA A 37 -13.74 -13.89 17.96
N ARG A 38 -14.62 -13.89 18.98
CA ARG A 38 -14.23 -13.70 20.39
C ARG A 38 -14.09 -15.05 21.07
N GLY A 39 -12.90 -15.34 21.57
CA GLY A 39 -12.63 -16.62 22.20
C GLY A 39 -13.36 -16.85 23.53
N THR A 40 -13.78 -18.09 23.73
CA THR A 40 -14.47 -18.56 24.94
C THR A 40 -13.57 -19.34 25.88
N CYS A 41 -12.33 -19.63 25.47
CA CYS A 41 -11.36 -20.40 26.24
C CYS A 41 -10.28 -19.50 26.86
N LYS A 42 -9.68 -19.97 27.97
CA LYS A 42 -8.60 -19.27 28.68
C LYS A 42 -7.28 -19.45 27.90
N GLY A 43 -7.09 -18.64 26.86
CA GLY A 43 -5.90 -18.64 26.02
C GLY A 43 -4.68 -18.03 26.70
N LEU A 44 -3.63 -17.78 25.92
CA LEU A 44 -2.47 -17.03 26.41
C LEU A 44 -2.93 -15.66 26.96
N PRO A 45 -2.32 -15.18 28.06
CA PRO A 45 -2.63 -13.86 28.58
C PRO A 45 -2.28 -12.79 27.54
N SER A 46 -3.14 -11.78 27.42
CA SER A 46 -2.92 -10.67 26.50
C SER A 46 -1.57 -10.01 26.77
N LYS A 47 -0.78 -9.86 25.71
CA LYS A 47 0.54 -9.26 25.79
C LYS A 47 0.83 -8.53 24.50
N GLU A 48 1.48 -7.39 24.62
CA GLU A 48 1.94 -6.64 23.46
C GLU A 48 3.11 -7.38 22.81
N VAL A 49 2.89 -7.86 21.59
CA VAL A 49 3.94 -8.34 20.70
C VAL A 49 4.23 -7.23 19.71
N LYS A 50 5.48 -6.81 19.65
CA LYS A 50 5.96 -5.89 18.62
C LYS A 50 6.77 -6.71 17.63
N LEU A 51 6.31 -6.78 16.40
CA LEU A 51 7.18 -7.26 15.33
C LEU A 51 8.28 -6.22 15.10
N THR A 52 9.46 -6.74 14.80
CA THR A 52 10.63 -5.97 14.43
C THR A 52 10.83 -6.02 12.93
N ASP A 53 11.72 -5.20 12.41
CA ASP A 53 12.06 -5.15 10.98
C ASP A 53 12.47 -6.54 10.44
N ALA A 54 13.08 -7.39 11.26
CA ALA A 54 13.47 -8.76 10.92
C ALA A 54 12.29 -9.73 10.73
N ASP A 55 11.09 -9.37 11.19
CA ASP A 55 9.89 -10.20 11.09
C ASP A 55 9.14 -10.05 9.76
N PHE A 56 9.48 -9.01 9.00
CA PHE A 56 8.93 -8.71 7.68
C PHE A 56 9.90 -9.20 6.61
N SER A 57 9.38 -9.70 5.49
CA SER A 57 10.25 -10.32 4.48
C SER A 57 11.23 -9.30 3.89
N SER A 58 12.52 -9.52 4.11
CA SER A 58 13.63 -8.74 3.50
C SER A 58 14.03 -9.25 2.11
N ASP A 59 13.26 -10.19 1.54
CA ASP A 59 13.72 -10.98 0.39
C ASP A 59 13.42 -10.30 -0.95
N SER A 60 14.31 -9.41 -1.36
CA SER A 60 14.98 -9.48 -2.64
C SER A 60 16.24 -8.62 -2.53
N GLY A 61 17.29 -8.87 -3.31
CA GLY A 61 18.54 -8.07 -3.30
C GLY A 61 18.36 -6.56 -3.52
N ILE A 62 17.14 -6.07 -3.73
CA ILE A 62 16.74 -4.65 -3.74
C ILE A 62 16.62 -4.10 -2.31
N LEU A 63 16.12 -4.87 -1.33
CA LEU A 63 15.95 -4.42 0.06
C LEU A 63 17.19 -4.66 0.94
N LYS A 64 18.11 -5.56 0.57
CA LYS A 64 19.38 -5.74 1.31
C LYS A 64 20.39 -4.59 1.14
N ARG A 65 20.20 -3.71 0.15
CA ARG A 65 20.90 -2.42 0.08
C ARG A 65 20.32 -1.36 1.03
N TRP A 66 19.18 -1.66 1.62
CA TRP A 66 18.40 -0.78 2.49
C TRP A 66 18.57 -1.32 3.92
N THR A 67 19.65 -0.92 4.59
CA THR A 67 20.11 -1.51 5.86
C THR A 67 19.14 -1.29 7.03
N GLU A 68 19.37 -2.01 8.14
CA GLU A 68 18.57 -2.25 9.36
C GLU A 68 17.96 -1.04 10.11
N ASP A 69 18.07 0.14 9.53
CA ASP A 69 17.52 1.39 10.01
C ASP A 69 16.32 1.85 9.15
N GLU A 70 15.97 1.14 8.07
CA GLU A 70 15.04 1.61 7.03
C GLU A 70 13.63 1.02 7.02
N PHE A 71 13.36 -0.06 7.76
CA PHE A 71 12.02 -0.66 7.84
C PHE A 71 11.08 0.16 8.75
N SER A 72 11.61 0.71 9.85
CA SER A 72 10.94 1.79 10.60
C SER A 72 10.67 3.07 9.78
N LYS A 73 11.27 3.18 8.58
CA LYS A 73 11.14 4.30 7.65
C LYS A 73 10.15 4.03 6.50
N PHE A 74 9.48 2.88 6.43
CA PHE A 74 8.45 2.60 5.41
C PHE A 74 7.07 3.13 5.76
N VAL A 75 6.90 3.65 6.97
CA VAL A 75 5.68 4.35 7.36
C VAL A 75 6.00 5.83 7.49
N LYS A 76 5.27 6.64 6.72
CA LYS A 76 5.41 8.10 6.56
C LYS A 76 6.47 8.49 5.52
N ARG A 77 6.13 9.49 4.72
CA ARG A 77 7.08 10.32 3.96
C ARG A 77 8.08 11.03 4.92
N GLY A 78 8.94 10.31 5.64
CA GLY A 78 10.11 10.92 6.24
C GLY A 78 11.08 11.23 5.12
N ARG A 79 11.38 12.51 4.83
CA ARG A 79 12.32 13.04 3.80
C ARG A 79 12.92 11.97 2.85
N LYS A 80 12.07 11.31 2.07
CA LYS A 80 12.46 10.21 1.19
C LYS A 80 12.20 10.68 -0.22
N PRO A 81 13.19 10.52 -1.12
CA PRO A 81 13.02 10.96 -2.47
C PRO A 81 12.01 10.04 -3.18
N LEU A 82 10.95 10.61 -3.73
CA LEU A 82 10.29 10.00 -4.87
C LEU A 82 11.34 9.94 -5.97
N ASN A 83 11.57 8.76 -6.54
CA ASN A 83 12.61 8.57 -7.52
C ASN A 83 11.98 8.23 -8.86
N TRP A 84 12.04 9.18 -9.78
CA TRP A 84 11.74 8.90 -11.18
C TRP A 84 13.00 8.32 -11.84
N CYS A 85 12.90 7.13 -12.42
CA CYS A 85 14.02 6.48 -13.13
C CYS A 85 15.26 6.23 -12.26
N ALA A 86 15.05 5.86 -10.99
CA ALA A 86 16.07 5.75 -9.94
C ALA A 86 17.30 4.88 -10.29
N GLU A 87 17.10 3.84 -11.11
CA GLU A 87 18.10 2.81 -11.43
C GLU A 87 19.11 3.28 -12.50
N GLU A 88 18.75 4.32 -13.27
CA GLU A 88 19.63 4.90 -14.27
C GLU A 88 20.29 6.14 -13.69
N LYS A 89 21.54 6.01 -13.23
CA LYS A 89 22.27 7.07 -12.51
C LYS A 89 22.25 8.43 -13.22
N ASP A 90 22.31 8.43 -14.54
CA ASP A 90 22.34 9.64 -15.36
C ASP A 90 20.97 10.35 -15.46
N TYR A 91 19.89 9.68 -15.05
CA TYR A 91 18.51 10.18 -15.14
C TYR A 91 17.78 10.15 -13.80
N HIS A 92 18.49 9.85 -12.72
CA HIS A 92 17.94 9.82 -11.37
C HIS A 92 17.53 11.23 -10.96
N VAL A 93 16.23 11.42 -10.71
CA VAL A 93 15.70 12.68 -10.19
C VAL A 93 14.99 12.43 -8.86
N PRO A 94 15.58 12.88 -7.73
CA PRO A 94 14.95 12.75 -6.42
C PRO A 94 14.02 13.93 -6.17
N LEU A 95 12.80 13.67 -5.70
CA LEU A 95 11.91 14.69 -5.15
C LEU A 95 11.67 14.40 -3.68
N GLU A 96 12.18 15.27 -2.81
CA GLU A 96 11.83 15.23 -1.39
C GLU A 96 10.35 15.56 -1.21
N THR A 97 9.65 14.73 -0.44
CA THR A 97 8.25 14.95 -0.09
C THR A 97 8.09 15.20 1.40
N GLU A 98 7.14 16.06 1.74
CA GLU A 98 6.76 16.33 3.12
C GLU A 98 6.10 15.12 3.79
N PRO A 99 6.32 14.90 5.10
CA PRO A 99 5.64 13.85 5.86
C PRO A 99 4.13 13.98 5.77
N TYR A 100 3.47 12.81 5.80
CA TYR A 100 2.04 12.79 6.03
C TYR A 100 1.72 13.42 7.39
N PRO A 101 0.51 14.00 7.55
CA PRO A 101 0.10 14.52 8.84
C PRO A 101 0.18 13.42 9.89
N GLU A 102 0.52 13.79 11.13
CA GLU A 102 0.51 12.83 12.22
C GLU A 102 -0.90 12.23 12.41
N PRO A 103 -1.02 10.96 12.84
CA PRO A 103 -2.31 10.31 13.08
C PRO A 103 -3.30 11.15 13.89
N LYS A 104 -2.79 11.82 14.94
CA LYS A 104 -3.57 12.68 15.82
C LYS A 104 -4.18 13.91 15.13
N LEU A 105 -3.70 14.30 13.94
CA LEU A 105 -4.16 15.48 13.22
C LEU A 105 -5.23 15.16 12.17
N ILE A 106 -5.31 13.92 11.71
CA ILE A 106 -6.19 13.56 10.58
C ILE A 106 -7.61 13.38 11.05
N CYS A 107 -7.81 12.66 12.14
CA CYS A 107 -9.15 12.45 12.69
C CYS A 107 -9.54 13.48 13.77
N ASP A 108 -8.69 14.48 14.09
CA ASP A 108 -9.02 15.49 15.11
C ASP A 108 -9.87 16.62 14.51
N PRO A 109 -11.13 16.81 14.95
CA PRO A 109 -12.00 17.89 14.47
C PRO A 109 -11.45 19.29 14.77
N LYS A 110 -10.46 19.43 15.66
CA LYS A 110 -9.77 20.71 15.94
C LYS A 110 -8.66 21.01 14.94
N SER A 111 -8.24 20.03 14.14
CA SER A 111 -7.21 20.19 13.12
C SER A 111 -7.75 20.97 11.93
N LYS A 112 -7.50 22.28 11.89
CA LYS A 112 -8.01 23.14 10.79
C LYS A 112 -7.44 22.79 9.41
N THR A 113 -6.27 22.14 9.37
CA THR A 113 -5.53 21.91 8.12
C THR A 113 -5.66 20.47 7.62
N TYR A 114 -5.77 19.50 8.53
CA TYR A 114 -5.66 18.08 8.17
C TYR A 114 -6.88 17.26 8.58
N HIS A 115 -7.94 17.88 9.10
CA HIS A 115 -9.11 17.12 9.52
C HIS A 115 -9.81 16.46 8.33
N ASN A 116 -9.88 15.13 8.35
CA ASN A 116 -10.81 14.34 7.57
C ASN A 116 -12.09 14.10 8.40
N PRO A 117 -13.23 14.72 8.07
CA PRO A 117 -14.49 14.46 8.78
C PRO A 117 -15.02 13.03 8.58
N GLN A 118 -14.51 12.32 7.57
CA GLN A 118 -14.83 10.92 7.24
C GLN A 118 -13.68 9.97 7.58
N CYS A 119 -12.81 10.37 8.51
CA CYS A 119 -11.62 9.57 8.87
C CYS A 119 -12.01 8.13 9.21
N LYS A 120 -11.47 7.18 8.46
CA LYS A 120 -11.65 5.75 8.72
C LYS A 120 -10.48 5.23 9.54
N THR A 121 -10.75 4.49 10.61
CA THR A 121 -9.71 3.81 11.40
C THR A 121 -9.88 2.32 11.24
N PHE A 122 -8.85 1.59 10.84
CA PHE A 122 -8.89 0.13 10.71
C PHE A 122 -7.90 -0.51 11.67
N GLY A 123 -8.36 -1.49 12.44
CA GLY A 123 -7.53 -2.16 13.43
C GLY A 123 -8.19 -3.36 14.08
N PHE A 124 -7.43 -4.04 14.94
CA PHE A 124 -7.96 -5.07 15.83
C PHE A 124 -8.68 -4.43 17.03
N THR A 125 -9.76 -5.06 17.48
CA THR A 125 -10.50 -4.68 18.70
C THR A 125 -9.64 -4.82 19.95
N ASP A 126 -8.92 -5.94 20.10
CA ASP A 126 -7.86 -6.10 21.10
C ASP A 126 -6.57 -6.54 20.41
N LYS A 127 -5.59 -5.64 20.32
CA LYS A 127 -4.28 -5.89 19.69
C LYS A 127 -3.41 -6.87 20.46
N LYS A 128 -3.59 -6.96 21.78
CA LYS A 128 -2.76 -7.76 22.70
C LYS A 128 -3.31 -9.16 22.90
N SER A 129 -4.57 -9.39 22.57
CA SER A 129 -5.20 -10.71 22.68
C SER A 129 -4.78 -11.65 21.55
N PHE A 130 -4.54 -12.91 21.93
CA PHE A 130 -4.35 -14.04 21.02
C PHE A 130 -5.60 -14.91 20.84
N THR A 131 -6.73 -14.44 21.37
CA THR A 131 -8.05 -15.09 21.25
C THR A 131 -9.10 -14.16 20.65
N ASP A 132 -8.73 -12.92 20.33
CA ASP A 132 -9.54 -11.95 19.60
C ASP A 132 -8.83 -11.67 18.27
N TYR A 133 -9.49 -12.01 17.16
CA TYR A 133 -9.00 -11.79 15.81
C TYR A 133 -9.92 -10.85 15.02
N GLU A 134 -10.84 -10.16 15.70
CA GLU A 134 -11.77 -9.22 15.08
C GLU A 134 -11.00 -7.99 14.56
N PHE A 135 -10.89 -7.88 13.23
CA PHE A 135 -10.34 -6.73 12.53
C PHE A 135 -11.46 -6.01 11.79
N LYS A 136 -11.61 -4.71 12.03
CA LYS A 136 -12.70 -3.91 11.46
C LYS A 136 -12.39 -2.43 11.43
N GLU A 137 -13.30 -1.67 10.82
CA GLU A 137 -13.40 -0.24 11.10
C GLU A 137 -13.64 -0.04 12.60
N GLN A 138 -12.71 0.64 13.25
CA GLN A 138 -12.74 0.99 14.66
C GLN A 138 -13.36 2.38 14.84
N PRO A 139 -14.01 2.64 15.99
CA PRO A 139 -14.29 4.01 16.39
C PRO A 139 -13.00 4.84 16.35
N LEU A 140 -13.15 6.13 16.06
CA LEU A 140 -12.00 7.04 16.04
C LEU A 140 -11.24 6.93 17.37
N PRO A 141 -9.93 6.63 17.33
CA PRO A 141 -9.15 6.55 18.54
C PRO A 141 -9.10 7.92 19.19
N SER A 142 -9.14 7.97 20.52
CA SER A 142 -8.88 9.23 21.22
C SER A 142 -7.49 9.74 20.80
N PRO A 143 -7.23 11.06 20.79
CA PRO A 143 -5.91 11.61 20.46
C PRO A 143 -4.75 11.04 21.30
N THR A 144 -5.04 10.52 22.50
CA THR A 144 -4.06 9.86 23.38
C THR A 144 -3.71 8.43 22.95
N ASN A 145 -4.54 7.79 22.13
CA ASN A 145 -4.43 6.39 21.72
C ASN A 145 -4.03 6.24 20.24
N THR A 146 -3.63 7.32 19.56
CA THR A 146 -3.26 7.29 18.15
C THR A 146 -1.86 6.70 17.88
N GLY A 147 -1.04 6.46 18.91
CA GLY A 147 0.31 5.90 18.76
C GLY A 147 0.34 4.46 18.23
N ASP A 148 -0.82 3.81 18.28
CA ASP A 148 -1.10 2.45 17.83
C ASP A 148 -1.45 2.36 16.35
N TYR A 149 -1.61 3.50 15.69
CA TYR A 149 -2.01 3.63 14.30
C TYR A 149 -1.02 4.50 13.54
N ASP A 150 -0.93 4.27 12.25
CA ASP A 150 -0.25 5.17 11.34
C ASP A 150 -1.24 5.80 10.38
N THR A 151 -0.89 7.01 9.93
CA THR A 151 -1.58 7.67 8.84
C THR A 151 -1.48 6.82 7.61
N GLU A 152 -2.64 6.46 7.08
CA GLU A 152 -2.77 5.58 5.95
C GLU A 152 -3.11 6.35 4.68
N HIS A 153 -2.34 6.07 3.63
CA HIS A 153 -2.61 6.50 2.28
C HIS A 153 -2.50 5.28 1.37
N LEU A 154 -3.58 4.99 0.65
CA LEU A 154 -3.76 3.71 -0.03
C LEU A 154 -2.78 3.50 -1.18
N LEU A 155 -2.65 4.48 -2.09
CA LEU A 155 -1.66 4.48 -3.15
C LEU A 155 -0.36 5.10 -2.65
N GLU A 156 0.62 4.29 -2.28
CA GLU A 156 1.90 4.80 -1.81
C GLU A 156 2.78 5.32 -2.95
N GLY A 157 3.54 6.39 -2.71
CA GLY A 157 4.42 7.01 -3.70
C GLY A 157 5.46 6.05 -4.29
N GLN A 158 5.81 4.99 -3.57
CA GLN A 158 6.70 3.92 -4.06
C GLN A 158 6.17 3.20 -5.31
N MET A 159 4.85 3.26 -5.58
CA MET A 159 4.26 2.74 -6.82
C MET A 159 4.78 3.46 -8.06
N LEU A 160 5.16 4.73 -7.93
CA LEU A 160 5.79 5.47 -9.02
C LEU A 160 7.19 4.94 -9.32
N ASN A 161 7.95 4.61 -8.27
CA ASN A 161 9.29 4.06 -8.41
C ASN A 161 9.25 2.68 -9.08
N THR A 162 8.35 1.79 -8.64
CA THR A 162 8.18 0.45 -9.24
C THR A 162 7.65 0.52 -10.67
N PHE A 163 6.76 1.48 -10.96
CA PHE A 163 6.27 1.73 -12.31
C PHE A 163 7.39 2.17 -13.25
N THR A 164 8.19 3.16 -12.85
CA THR A 164 9.29 3.67 -13.69
C THR A 164 10.35 2.61 -13.96
N LYS A 165 10.67 1.80 -12.94
CA LYS A 165 11.53 0.63 -13.10
C LYS A 165 10.95 -0.35 -14.13
N LYS A 166 9.67 -0.73 -13.99
CA LYS A 166 9.01 -1.65 -14.92
C LYS A 166 9.04 -1.17 -16.36
N ILE A 167 8.77 0.12 -16.61
CA ILE A 167 8.79 0.65 -17.98
C ILE A 167 10.20 0.75 -18.55
N SER A 168 11.23 1.00 -17.72
CA SER A 168 12.62 0.98 -18.19
C SER A 168 13.03 -0.44 -18.56
N ASP A 169 12.89 -1.39 -17.63
CA ASP A 169 13.29 -2.81 -17.78
C ASP A 169 12.56 -3.50 -18.96
N ALA A 170 11.25 -3.26 -19.09
CA ALA A 170 10.44 -3.89 -20.13
C ALA A 170 10.71 -3.32 -21.53
N SER A 171 11.22 -2.08 -21.61
CA SER A 171 11.30 -1.43 -22.91
C SER A 171 12.36 -2.06 -23.80
N LYS A 172 13.58 -2.34 -23.30
CA LYS A 172 14.81 -2.70 -24.09
C LYS A 172 15.03 -1.88 -25.38
N LYS A 173 14.17 -0.90 -25.63
CA LYS A 173 14.01 -0.11 -26.84
C LYS A 173 14.69 1.19 -26.54
N THR A 174 15.63 1.53 -27.40
CA THR A 174 16.20 2.86 -27.38
C THR A 174 15.31 3.80 -28.18
N LEU A 175 15.02 4.95 -27.60
CA LEU A 175 14.36 6.08 -28.24
C LEU A 175 15.41 7.09 -28.67
N GLU A 176 15.07 7.96 -29.62
CA GLU A 176 15.95 9.07 -29.97
C GLU A 176 15.75 10.20 -28.98
N ASP A 177 16.85 10.67 -28.41
CA ASP A 177 16.90 11.89 -27.63
C ASP A 177 16.34 13.04 -28.49
N PRO A 178 15.29 13.73 -28.04
CA PRO A 178 14.63 14.76 -28.86
C PRO A 178 15.59 15.91 -29.20
N LYS A 179 16.61 16.16 -28.38
CA LYS A 179 17.59 17.25 -28.51
C LYS A 179 18.84 16.80 -29.28
N THR A 180 19.47 15.69 -28.89
CA THR A 180 20.77 15.27 -29.46
C THR A 180 20.67 14.21 -30.55
N LYS A 181 19.52 13.55 -30.68
CA LYS A 181 19.27 12.37 -31.54
C LYS A 181 19.99 11.09 -31.12
N ASP A 182 20.71 11.12 -30.00
CA ASP A 182 21.35 9.93 -29.45
C ASP A 182 20.32 8.88 -29.03
N LYS A 183 20.72 7.62 -29.00
CA LYS A 183 19.85 6.52 -28.55
C LYS A 183 19.84 6.48 -27.02
N VAL A 184 18.69 6.75 -26.42
CA VAL A 184 18.47 6.77 -24.96
C VAL A 184 17.41 5.75 -24.54
N SER A 185 17.39 5.37 -23.26
CA SER A 185 16.33 4.54 -22.69
C SER A 185 14.98 5.27 -22.71
N VAL A 186 13.89 4.55 -22.40
CA VAL A 186 12.59 5.19 -22.13
C VAL A 186 12.69 6.20 -21.00
N CYS A 187 13.50 5.91 -19.97
CA CYS A 187 13.72 6.83 -18.86
C CYS A 187 14.47 8.09 -19.30
N GLY A 188 15.57 7.97 -20.04
CA GLY A 188 16.28 9.12 -20.59
C GLY A 188 15.37 9.98 -21.47
N TYR A 189 14.56 9.34 -22.32
CA TYR A 189 13.57 10.04 -23.14
C TYR A 189 12.55 10.82 -22.30
N LEU A 190 11.96 10.19 -21.29
CA LEU A 190 10.97 10.83 -20.42
C LEU A 190 11.62 11.94 -19.59
N THR A 191 12.85 11.76 -19.09
CA THR A 191 13.57 12.80 -18.34
C THR A 191 13.76 14.08 -19.15
N ARG A 192 14.09 14.00 -20.45
CA ARG A 192 14.18 15.21 -21.30
C ARG A 192 12.88 16.01 -21.31
N TRP A 193 11.75 15.31 -21.47
CA TRP A 193 10.44 15.96 -21.60
C TRP A 193 9.81 16.33 -20.28
N PHE A 194 10.02 15.52 -19.25
CA PHE A 194 9.34 15.69 -17.98
C PHE A 194 10.17 16.52 -17.03
N ASN A 195 11.51 16.53 -17.11
CA ASN A 195 12.36 17.17 -16.11
C ASN A 195 13.21 18.30 -16.69
N GLU A 196 13.68 18.18 -17.93
CA GLU A 196 14.66 19.11 -18.49
C GLU A 196 14.11 20.12 -19.51
N LEU A 197 12.79 20.37 -19.54
CA LEU A 197 12.27 21.43 -20.41
C LEU A 197 12.82 22.79 -19.99
N PRO A 198 13.10 23.68 -20.95
CA PRO A 198 13.34 25.08 -20.64
C PRO A 198 12.16 25.67 -19.86
N ALA A 199 12.45 26.53 -18.87
CA ALA A 199 11.41 27.14 -18.02
C ALA A 199 10.33 27.90 -18.82
N SER A 200 10.70 28.51 -19.95
CA SER A 200 9.75 29.17 -20.86
C SER A 200 8.76 28.22 -21.52
N GLU A 201 9.07 26.93 -21.53
CA GLU A 201 8.31 25.87 -22.19
C GLU A 201 7.58 24.94 -21.21
N GLU A 202 7.61 25.23 -19.91
CA GLU A 202 6.91 24.45 -18.90
C GLU A 202 5.40 24.34 -19.18
N LEU A 203 4.82 23.20 -18.78
CA LEU A 203 3.38 23.04 -18.75
C LEU A 203 2.81 23.76 -17.53
N LYS A 204 1.88 24.69 -17.78
CA LYS A 204 1.16 25.40 -16.72
C LYS A 204 -0.10 24.67 -16.26
N THR A 205 -0.67 23.84 -17.15
CA THR A 205 -1.93 23.13 -16.91
C THR A 205 -1.95 21.78 -17.60
N VAL A 206 -2.55 20.78 -16.96
CA VAL A 206 -2.87 19.47 -17.54
C VAL A 206 -4.27 19.09 -17.13
N ASN A 207 -5.09 18.61 -18.08
CA ASN A 207 -6.49 18.24 -17.84
C ASN A 207 -7.29 19.34 -17.12
N GLY A 208 -7.04 20.60 -17.48
CA GLY A 208 -7.69 21.77 -16.85
C GLY A 208 -7.22 22.11 -15.44
N LYS A 209 -6.29 21.34 -14.85
CA LYS A 209 -5.71 21.61 -13.53
C LYS A 209 -4.41 22.38 -13.66
N LYS A 210 -4.24 23.42 -12.83
CA LYS A 210 -2.98 24.15 -12.72
C LYS A 210 -1.92 23.24 -12.10
N LEU A 211 -0.76 23.18 -12.76
CA LEU A 211 0.40 22.46 -12.24
C LEU A 211 1.19 23.36 -11.29
N ALA A 212 1.82 22.76 -10.28
CA ALA A 212 2.80 23.47 -9.47
C ALA A 212 3.96 23.93 -10.37
N SER A 213 4.46 25.15 -10.11
CA SER A 213 5.62 25.68 -10.82
C SER A 213 6.79 24.75 -10.58
N ALA A 214 7.56 24.45 -11.63
CA ALA A 214 8.87 23.89 -11.42
C ALA A 214 9.68 24.90 -10.59
N GLY A 215 10.38 24.44 -9.55
CA GLY A 215 11.49 25.22 -9.03
C GLY A 215 12.61 25.31 -10.07
N ASN A 216 13.68 26.04 -9.77
CA ASN A 216 14.83 26.16 -10.67
C ASN A 216 15.63 24.84 -10.85
N ASP A 217 15.22 23.76 -10.20
CA ASP A 217 16.02 22.55 -10.00
C ASP A 217 15.70 21.41 -10.99
N GLY A 218 14.86 21.64 -12.01
CA GLY A 218 14.65 20.68 -13.10
C GLY A 218 13.83 19.43 -12.76
N ASN A 219 12.94 19.50 -11.76
CA ASN A 219 12.14 18.34 -11.28
C ASN A 219 10.65 18.42 -11.63
N GLN A 220 10.30 19.21 -12.65
CA GLN A 220 8.93 19.64 -12.94
C GLN A 220 7.95 18.48 -13.15
N GLY A 221 8.31 17.46 -13.92
CA GLY A 221 7.45 16.33 -14.21
C GLY A 221 7.21 15.45 -13.00
N LEU A 222 8.23 15.26 -12.17
CA LEU A 222 8.06 14.58 -10.91
C LEU A 222 7.21 15.40 -9.93
N ILE A 223 7.33 16.73 -9.91
CA ILE A 223 6.45 17.62 -9.14
C ILE A 223 4.99 17.49 -9.62
N TRP A 224 4.76 17.44 -10.93
CA TRP A 224 3.43 17.26 -11.51
C TRP A 224 2.83 15.89 -11.16
N LEU A 225 3.62 14.82 -11.26
CA LEU A 225 3.17 13.49 -10.85
C LEU A 225 2.99 13.40 -9.33
N ALA A 226 3.82 14.07 -8.53
CA ALA A 226 3.65 14.14 -7.09
C ALA A 226 2.40 14.93 -6.66
N SER A 227 1.89 15.83 -7.53
CA SER A 227 0.68 16.62 -7.29
C SER A 227 -0.61 15.80 -7.30
N ILE A 228 -0.61 14.57 -7.83
CA ILE A 228 -1.79 13.71 -7.76
C ILE A 228 -2.04 13.18 -6.34
N TYR A 229 -0.96 13.06 -5.57
CA TYR A 229 -1.03 12.58 -4.20
C TYR A 229 -1.50 13.75 -3.34
N PRO A 230 -2.31 13.52 -2.31
CA PRO A 230 -2.74 14.60 -1.44
C PRO A 230 -1.54 15.43 -0.93
N GLN A 231 -1.54 16.74 -1.21
CA GLN A 231 -0.50 17.69 -0.79
C GLN A 231 -1.08 18.76 0.14
N LYS A 232 -0.32 19.19 1.15
CA LYS A 232 -0.71 20.11 2.24
C LYS A 232 -1.63 21.28 1.88
N THR A 233 -1.58 21.80 0.65
CA THR A 233 -2.32 23.01 0.21
C THR A 233 -3.58 22.75 -0.62
N ASP A 234 -3.81 21.52 -1.12
CA ASP A 234 -4.93 21.20 -2.04
C ASP A 234 -5.68 19.88 -1.65
N GLN A 235 -5.69 19.51 -0.37
CA GLN A 235 -6.07 18.13 0.03
C GLN A 235 -7.56 17.83 -0.05
N ASP A 236 -7.88 16.76 -0.78
CA ASP A 236 -9.01 15.90 -0.48
C ASP A 236 -8.63 15.01 0.72
N MET A 237 -8.79 15.54 1.93
CA MET A 237 -8.46 14.79 3.16
C MET A 237 -9.30 13.54 3.33
N THR A 238 -10.40 13.38 2.58
CA THR A 238 -11.33 12.24 2.68
C THR A 238 -10.68 10.90 2.39
N GLU A 239 -9.53 10.90 1.70
CA GLU A 239 -8.80 9.70 1.31
C GLU A 239 -7.82 9.18 2.36
N PHE A 240 -7.54 9.97 3.40
CA PHE A 240 -6.69 9.52 4.49
C PHE A 240 -7.48 8.75 5.53
N GLY A 241 -6.90 7.66 5.99
CA GLY A 241 -7.38 6.91 7.15
C GLY A 241 -6.29 6.73 8.20
N LEU A 242 -6.62 5.94 9.20
CA LEU A 242 -5.69 5.36 10.16
C LEU A 242 -5.69 3.85 9.97
N LEU A 243 -4.51 3.25 9.96
CA LEU A 243 -4.35 1.79 9.89
C LEU A 243 -3.49 1.33 11.06
N ASP A 244 -3.85 0.18 11.63
CA ASP A 244 -3.00 -0.50 12.62
C ASP A 244 -1.57 -0.57 12.12
N LYS A 245 -0.62 -0.09 12.95
CA LYS A 245 0.77 0.07 12.55
C LYS A 245 1.40 -1.20 11.99
N GLN A 246 1.12 -2.35 12.60
CA GLN A 246 1.72 -3.62 12.20
C GLN A 246 1.14 -4.13 10.88
N VAL A 247 -0.17 -3.92 10.68
CA VAL A 247 -0.85 -4.18 9.40
C VAL A 247 -0.29 -3.26 8.31
N ASN A 248 -0.09 -1.98 8.60
CA ASN A 248 0.45 -1.01 7.64
C ASN A 248 1.90 -1.33 7.21
N ILE A 249 2.76 -1.75 8.14
CA ILE A 249 4.13 -2.17 7.81
C ILE A 249 4.12 -3.39 6.86
N ALA A 250 3.31 -4.41 7.18
CA ALA A 250 3.16 -5.58 6.30
C ALA A 250 2.59 -5.22 4.92
N LYS A 251 1.61 -4.29 4.85
CA LYS A 251 1.09 -3.74 3.60
C LYS A 251 2.19 -3.14 2.73
N GLY A 252 3.05 -2.30 3.29
CA GLY A 252 4.16 -1.68 2.54
C GLY A 252 5.09 -2.72 1.88
N GLY A 253 5.38 -3.82 2.59
CA GLY A 253 6.14 -4.94 2.04
C GLY A 253 5.45 -5.66 0.88
N LEU A 254 4.12 -5.78 0.90
CA LEU A 254 3.35 -6.40 -0.18
C LEU A 254 3.33 -5.55 -1.46
N TRP A 255 3.21 -4.22 -1.32
CA TRP A 255 3.19 -3.31 -2.46
C TRP A 255 4.49 -3.34 -3.27
N THR A 256 5.63 -3.58 -2.61
CA THR A 256 6.94 -3.67 -3.27
C THR A 256 7.23 -5.05 -3.87
N GLY A 257 6.25 -5.97 -3.87
CA GLY A 257 6.38 -7.32 -4.40
C GLY A 257 6.99 -8.33 -3.41
N GLY A 258 7.15 -7.95 -2.14
CA GLY A 258 7.56 -8.84 -1.07
C GLY A 258 6.39 -9.67 -0.51
N ASN A 259 6.64 -10.38 0.60
CA ASN A 259 5.63 -11.21 1.27
C ASN A 259 4.85 -10.45 2.35
N GLY A 260 5.22 -9.21 2.67
CA GLY A 260 4.75 -8.48 3.85
C GLY A 260 5.32 -9.10 5.12
N ILE A 261 4.94 -10.33 5.45
CA ILE A 261 5.45 -11.12 6.58
C ILE A 261 6.47 -12.15 6.11
N ASP A 262 7.54 -12.36 6.89
CA ASP A 262 8.48 -13.46 6.64
C ASP A 262 7.87 -14.81 7.04
N MET A 263 7.46 -15.58 6.03
CA MET A 263 6.91 -16.92 6.21
C MET A 263 7.94 -17.96 6.66
N GLY A 264 9.23 -17.75 6.38
CA GLY A 264 10.31 -18.60 6.87
C GLY A 264 10.51 -18.44 8.37
N ASP A 265 10.43 -17.22 8.88
CA ASP A 265 10.45 -17.00 10.34
C ASP A 265 9.16 -17.51 11.01
N MET A 266 8.00 -17.41 10.34
CA MET A 266 6.78 -18.05 10.83
C MET A 266 6.92 -19.59 10.91
N GLU A 267 7.50 -20.22 9.89
CA GLU A 267 7.83 -21.65 9.93
C GLU A 267 8.77 -21.97 11.09
N LYS A 268 9.86 -21.21 11.24
CA LYS A 268 10.84 -21.40 12.33
C LYS A 268 10.20 -21.29 13.71
N ASN A 269 9.29 -20.34 13.91
CA ASN A 269 8.59 -20.12 15.19
C ASN A 269 7.59 -21.24 15.53
N THR A 270 7.17 -22.02 14.52
CA THR A 270 6.19 -23.12 14.67
C THR A 270 6.82 -24.52 14.58
N LYS A 271 8.00 -24.65 13.98
CA LYS A 271 8.66 -25.93 13.65
C LYS A 271 9.24 -26.69 14.84
N TRP A 272 9.50 -26.05 15.98
CA TRP A 272 10.37 -26.61 17.02
C TRP A 272 9.82 -27.83 17.79
N LEU A 273 8.55 -28.21 17.63
CA LEU A 273 8.03 -29.52 18.08
C LEU A 273 7.90 -30.56 16.97
N THR A 274 7.98 -30.14 15.72
CA THR A 274 7.79 -31.02 14.54
C THR A 274 9.10 -31.61 14.02
N ASP A 275 10.25 -31.14 14.51
CA ASP A 275 11.56 -31.62 14.07
C ASP A 275 12.12 -32.58 15.13
N ASP A 276 12.06 -33.87 14.82
CA ASP A 276 12.50 -35.01 15.66
C ASP A 276 13.95 -34.89 16.14
N LYS A 277 14.75 -33.99 15.54
CA LYS A 277 16.17 -33.78 15.84
C LYS A 277 16.43 -32.68 16.87
N THR A 278 15.42 -31.94 17.30
CA THR A 278 15.58 -30.83 18.27
C THR A 278 15.38 -31.37 19.70
N PRO A 279 16.24 -31.05 20.67
CA PRO A 279 16.08 -31.53 22.05
C PRO A 279 14.70 -31.16 22.61
N LYS A 280 13.98 -32.17 23.08
CA LYS A 280 12.55 -32.18 23.41
C LYS A 280 12.05 -31.19 24.47
N PHE A 281 12.89 -30.35 25.07
CA PHE A 281 12.41 -29.48 26.16
C PHE A 281 13.09 -28.11 26.14
N LYS A 282 12.60 -27.25 25.23
CA LYS A 282 12.70 -25.80 25.46
C LYS A 282 11.82 -25.44 26.66
N PRO A 283 12.22 -24.49 27.52
CA PRO A 283 11.39 -24.04 28.63
C PRO A 283 10.02 -23.52 28.13
N ALA A 284 8.95 -23.75 28.89
CA ALA A 284 7.59 -23.30 28.55
C ALA A 284 7.51 -21.81 28.15
N ASN A 285 8.37 -20.96 28.74
CA ASN A 285 8.45 -19.54 28.41
C ASN A 285 9.00 -19.28 27.00
N GLU A 286 9.95 -20.07 26.52
CA GLU A 286 10.52 -19.92 25.17
C GLU A 286 9.52 -20.39 24.11
N ILE A 287 8.86 -21.52 24.39
CA ILE A 287 7.74 -22.08 23.63
C ILE A 287 6.66 -21.02 23.42
N LYS A 288 6.20 -20.43 24.53
CA LYS A 288 5.20 -19.37 24.55
C LYS A 288 5.65 -18.18 23.72
N LYS A 289 6.86 -17.65 23.95
CA LYS A 289 7.36 -16.47 23.23
C LYS A 289 7.38 -16.66 21.71
N ASN A 290 7.89 -17.79 21.23
CA ASN A 290 7.97 -18.03 19.77
C ASN A 290 6.57 -18.14 19.15
N PHE A 291 5.64 -18.79 19.85
CA PHE A 291 4.27 -18.92 19.36
C PHE A 291 3.43 -17.65 19.48
N GLU A 292 3.67 -16.80 20.49
CA GLU A 292 3.11 -15.45 20.55
C GLU A 292 3.45 -14.69 19.26
N THR A 293 4.71 -14.76 18.79
CA THR A 293 5.12 -14.15 17.51
C THR A 293 4.40 -14.78 16.31
N ALA A 294 4.29 -16.10 16.23
CA ALA A 294 3.61 -16.78 15.13
C ALA A 294 2.11 -16.43 15.05
N LEU A 295 1.41 -16.43 16.19
CA LEU A 295 0.00 -16.03 16.27
C LEU A 295 -0.19 -14.56 15.89
N PHE A 296 0.71 -13.69 16.33
CA PHE A 296 0.68 -12.28 15.96
C PHE A 296 0.92 -12.07 14.45
N LYS A 297 1.85 -12.82 13.84
CA LYS A 297 2.07 -12.81 12.38
C LYS A 297 0.83 -13.24 11.61
N PHE A 298 0.19 -14.34 12.02
CA PHE A 298 -1.09 -14.78 11.45
C PHE A 298 -2.15 -13.68 11.55
N LYS A 299 -2.26 -13.04 12.73
CA LYS A 299 -3.16 -11.92 12.97
C LYS A 299 -2.90 -10.76 12.00
N VAL A 300 -1.65 -10.34 11.81
CA VAL A 300 -1.29 -9.28 10.84
C VAL A 300 -1.62 -9.65 9.39
N ILE A 301 -1.42 -10.91 8.99
CA ILE A 301 -1.81 -11.42 7.66
C ILE A 301 -3.33 -11.35 7.48
N LEU A 302 -4.09 -11.78 8.49
CA LEU A 302 -5.55 -11.67 8.52
C LEU A 302 -6.00 -10.21 8.39
N GLY A 303 -5.39 -9.30 9.16
CA GLY A 303 -5.68 -7.87 9.10
C GLY A 303 -5.46 -7.28 7.71
N ASN A 304 -4.36 -7.62 7.03
CA ASN A 304 -4.10 -7.19 5.65
C ASN A 304 -5.17 -7.69 4.68
N ARG A 305 -5.58 -8.96 4.82
CA ARG A 305 -6.62 -9.55 3.98
C ARG A 305 -7.97 -8.85 4.15
N VAL A 306 -8.42 -8.67 5.39
CA VAL A 306 -9.68 -7.99 5.70
C VAL A 306 -9.64 -6.54 5.22
N TYR A 307 -8.53 -5.84 5.48
CA TYR A 307 -8.30 -4.46 5.03
C TYR A 307 -8.43 -4.32 3.50
N HIS A 308 -7.74 -5.16 2.73
CA HIS A 308 -7.77 -5.07 1.27
C HIS A 308 -9.10 -5.54 0.64
N ARG A 309 -9.97 -6.23 1.39
CA ARG A 309 -11.33 -6.56 0.95
C ARG A 309 -12.30 -5.40 1.12
N ASP A 310 -12.04 -4.50 2.05
CA ASP A 310 -12.92 -3.39 2.39
C ASP A 310 -13.24 -2.52 1.15
N THR A 311 -14.50 -2.13 1.02
CA THR A 311 -15.00 -1.41 -0.17
C THR A 311 -14.42 0.00 -0.26
N TRP A 312 -14.34 0.72 0.85
CA TRP A 312 -13.74 2.06 0.88
C TRP A 312 -12.26 2.00 0.48
N VAL A 313 -11.52 1.00 0.98
CA VAL A 313 -10.11 0.76 0.63
C VAL A 313 -9.95 0.54 -0.87
N ARG A 314 -10.75 -0.36 -1.47
CA ARG A 314 -10.66 -0.68 -2.90
C ARG A 314 -11.07 0.48 -3.79
N ASP A 315 -12.16 1.15 -3.46
CA ASP A 315 -12.69 2.26 -4.25
C ASP A 315 -11.75 3.47 -4.21
N THR A 316 -11.20 3.79 -3.04
CA THR A 316 -10.25 4.90 -2.90
C THR A 316 -8.94 4.60 -3.62
N LEU A 317 -8.42 3.36 -3.54
CA LEU A 317 -7.25 2.95 -4.32
C LEU A 317 -7.50 3.06 -5.84
N LYS A 318 -8.69 2.63 -6.31
CA LYS A 318 -9.06 2.75 -7.72
C LYS A 318 -9.14 4.21 -8.17
N LEU A 319 -9.76 5.07 -7.35
CA LEU A 319 -9.83 6.52 -7.60
C LEU A 319 -8.42 7.13 -7.72
N GLN A 320 -7.55 6.85 -6.76
CA GLN A 320 -6.17 7.34 -6.73
C GLN A 320 -5.36 6.86 -7.95
N SER A 321 -5.47 5.57 -8.28
CA SER A 321 -4.81 4.97 -9.44
C SER A 321 -5.28 5.61 -10.76
N ASN A 322 -6.59 5.81 -10.92
CA ASN A 322 -7.16 6.44 -12.11
C ASN A 322 -6.70 7.88 -12.27
N ARG A 323 -6.59 8.65 -11.18
CA ARG A 323 -6.02 10.00 -11.23
C ARG A 323 -4.57 10.02 -11.70
N MET A 324 -3.74 9.06 -11.29
CA MET A 324 -2.38 8.92 -11.83
C MET A 324 -2.41 8.63 -13.33
N ALA A 325 -3.26 7.66 -13.73
CA ALA A 325 -3.41 7.26 -15.12
C ALA A 325 -3.80 8.44 -16.01
N ASP A 326 -4.77 9.25 -15.57
CA ASP A 326 -5.24 10.43 -16.28
C ASP A 326 -4.20 11.55 -16.32
N MET A 327 -3.44 11.75 -15.23
CA MET A 327 -2.34 12.70 -15.19
C MET A 327 -1.26 12.32 -16.21
N LEU A 328 -0.90 11.03 -16.28
CA LEU A 328 0.08 10.53 -17.25
C LEU A 328 -0.37 10.76 -18.70
N ASP A 329 -1.62 10.42 -19.05
CA ASP A 329 -2.13 10.67 -20.41
C ASP A 329 -2.25 12.17 -20.73
N GLY A 330 -2.67 12.97 -19.75
CA GLY A 330 -2.74 14.42 -19.88
C GLY A 330 -1.37 15.04 -20.17
N LEU A 331 -0.35 14.63 -19.42
CA LEU A 331 1.04 15.05 -19.64
C LEU A 331 1.52 14.69 -21.04
N GLU A 332 1.34 13.44 -21.47
CA GLU A 332 1.72 12.99 -22.82
C GLU A 332 0.96 13.75 -23.92
N THR A 333 -0.31 14.07 -23.68
CA THR A 333 -1.16 14.81 -24.62
C THR A 333 -0.72 16.26 -24.77
N GLU A 334 -0.44 16.96 -23.68
CA GLU A 334 0.03 18.35 -23.75
C GLU A 334 1.46 18.45 -24.29
N MET A 335 2.35 17.52 -23.93
CA MET A 335 3.70 17.48 -24.50
C MET A 335 3.72 17.24 -26.00
N ALA A 336 2.84 16.35 -26.52
CA ALA A 336 2.75 16.07 -27.95
C ALA A 336 2.37 17.29 -28.80
N LYS A 337 1.73 18.32 -28.20
CA LYS A 337 1.36 19.56 -28.88
C LYS A 337 2.52 20.55 -28.98
N LYS A 338 3.55 20.41 -28.15
CA LYS A 338 4.66 21.37 -28.04
C LYS A 338 5.71 21.17 -29.13
N GLN A 339 6.31 22.30 -29.51
CA GLN A 339 7.53 22.34 -30.32
C GLN A 339 8.57 23.13 -29.54
N ILE A 340 9.45 22.43 -28.84
CA ILE A 340 10.45 23.05 -27.97
C ILE A 340 11.54 23.67 -28.84
N LYS A 341 11.88 24.93 -28.52
CA LYS A 341 13.02 25.65 -29.07
C LYS A 341 13.87 26.15 -27.92
N GLU A 342 15.17 25.85 -28.00
CA GLU A 342 16.14 26.25 -27.00
C GLU A 342 17.30 26.95 -27.72
N THR A 343 17.85 27.99 -27.11
CA THR A 343 19.07 28.61 -27.61
C THR A 343 20.26 28.01 -26.85
N ASP A 344 21.17 27.36 -27.56
CA ASP A 344 22.34 26.77 -26.94
C ASP A 344 23.37 27.82 -26.50
N LYS A 345 24.45 27.36 -25.85
CA LYS A 345 25.54 28.24 -25.38
C LYS A 345 26.24 29.03 -26.49
N ASN A 346 26.14 28.56 -27.74
CA ASN A 346 26.70 29.21 -28.93
C ASN A 346 25.69 30.13 -29.62
N LYS A 347 24.56 30.44 -28.97
CA LYS A 347 23.46 31.24 -29.50
C LYS A 347 22.78 30.62 -30.72
N LYS A 348 22.92 29.31 -30.94
CA LYS A 348 22.21 28.59 -32.00
C LYS A 348 20.88 28.09 -31.45
N THR A 349 19.81 28.34 -32.20
CA THR A 349 18.50 27.76 -31.89
C THR A 349 18.48 26.28 -32.25
N ILE A 350 18.31 25.43 -31.25
CA ILE A 350 18.05 23.99 -31.38
C ILE A 350 16.55 23.80 -31.29
N THR A 351 15.99 23.06 -32.25
CA THR A 351 14.60 22.63 -32.23
C THR A 351 14.57 21.15 -31.85
N TRP A 352 13.89 20.82 -30.77
CA TRP A 352 13.75 19.43 -30.34
C TRP A 352 12.79 18.70 -31.28
N ASP A 353 12.90 17.38 -31.42
CA ASP A 353 11.82 16.61 -32.07
C ASP A 353 10.53 16.74 -31.27
N LYS A 354 9.40 16.45 -31.91
CA LYS A 354 8.12 16.39 -31.20
C LYS A 354 8.08 15.19 -30.26
N TYR A 355 7.36 15.36 -29.14
CA TYR A 355 7.10 14.27 -28.22
C TYR A 355 6.28 13.17 -28.92
N LYS A 356 6.74 11.92 -28.75
CA LYS A 356 6.08 10.71 -29.20
C LYS A 356 5.49 10.04 -27.96
N LYS A 357 4.18 9.86 -27.96
CA LYS A 357 3.48 9.18 -26.87
C LYS A 357 4.04 7.78 -26.65
N GLN A 358 4.33 7.47 -25.39
CA GLN A 358 4.78 6.19 -24.86
C GLN A 358 3.63 5.34 -24.30
N GLY A 359 2.41 5.89 -24.20
CA GLY A 359 1.23 5.17 -23.73
C GLY A 359 1.30 4.88 -22.23
N LEU A 360 1.75 5.87 -21.45
CA LEU A 360 2.02 5.75 -20.02
C LEU A 360 0.77 5.40 -19.22
N LYS A 361 -0.41 5.90 -19.60
CA LYS A 361 -1.69 5.51 -18.96
C LYS A 361 -1.97 4.02 -19.05
N ALA A 362 -1.87 3.44 -20.24
CA ALA A 362 -2.12 2.00 -20.43
C ALA A 362 -1.07 1.15 -19.66
N LYS A 363 0.20 1.59 -19.68
CA LYS A 363 1.28 0.93 -18.93
C LYS A 363 1.07 1.03 -17.42
N TRP A 364 0.59 2.18 -16.92
CA TRP A 364 0.28 2.38 -15.51
C TRP A 364 -0.87 1.48 -15.07
N ASN A 365 -1.98 1.44 -15.82
CA ASN A 365 -3.11 0.57 -15.52
C ASN A 365 -2.70 -0.90 -15.48
N SER A 366 -1.90 -1.35 -16.46
CA SER A 366 -1.32 -2.70 -16.44
C SER A 366 -0.40 -2.92 -15.25
N HIS A 367 0.43 -1.94 -14.87
CA HIS A 367 1.26 -2.03 -13.67
C HIS A 367 0.42 -2.19 -12.40
N MET A 368 -0.58 -1.35 -12.20
CA MET A 368 -1.44 -1.39 -11.02
C MET A 368 -2.26 -2.67 -10.94
N LYS A 369 -2.74 -3.17 -12.08
CA LYS A 369 -3.38 -4.49 -12.16
C LYS A 369 -2.41 -5.60 -11.72
N ASP A 370 -1.23 -5.69 -12.33
CA ASP A 370 -0.28 -6.76 -12.03
C ASP A 370 0.19 -6.70 -10.56
N THR A 371 0.45 -5.49 -10.04
CA THR A 371 0.84 -5.29 -8.64
C THR A 371 -0.27 -5.73 -7.69
N THR A 372 -1.52 -5.37 -7.99
CA THR A 372 -2.66 -5.76 -7.14
C THR A 372 -2.95 -7.25 -7.22
N ASP A 373 -2.86 -7.86 -8.41
CA ASP A 373 -2.99 -9.31 -8.58
C ASP A 373 -1.94 -10.06 -7.77
N ASN A 374 -0.68 -9.61 -7.83
CA ASN A 374 0.41 -10.19 -7.05
C ASN A 374 0.18 -10.02 -5.54
N LEU A 375 -0.21 -8.83 -5.08
CA LEU A 375 -0.52 -8.57 -3.68
C LEU A 375 -1.62 -9.51 -3.17
N VAL A 376 -2.73 -9.62 -3.90
CA VAL A 376 -3.87 -10.49 -3.55
C VAL A 376 -3.43 -11.95 -3.51
N SER A 377 -2.68 -12.41 -4.52
CA SER A 377 -2.14 -13.77 -4.58
C SER A 377 -1.23 -14.08 -3.39
N THR A 378 -0.32 -13.16 -3.06
CA THR A 378 0.61 -13.30 -1.93
C THR A 378 -0.12 -13.31 -0.59
N ILE A 379 -1.10 -12.42 -0.37
CA ILE A 379 -1.93 -12.42 0.85
C ILE A 379 -2.67 -13.76 0.98
N ASN A 380 -3.32 -14.24 -0.09
CA ASN A 380 -4.06 -15.50 -0.08
C ASN A 380 -3.14 -16.67 0.27
N LYS A 381 -1.98 -16.77 -0.40
CA LYS A 381 -0.97 -17.80 -0.14
C LYS A 381 -0.44 -17.75 1.29
N ASN A 382 -0.09 -16.57 1.78
CA ASN A 382 0.44 -16.41 3.13
C ASN A 382 -0.63 -16.70 4.19
N PHE A 383 -1.89 -16.35 3.94
CA PHE A 383 -3.01 -16.66 4.82
C PHE A 383 -3.24 -18.17 4.96
N GLU A 384 -3.22 -18.92 3.85
CA GLU A 384 -3.32 -20.38 3.89
C GLU A 384 -2.10 -21.03 4.56
N LYS A 385 -0.90 -20.59 4.16
CA LYS A 385 0.35 -21.19 4.64
C LYS A 385 0.60 -20.92 6.12
N SER A 386 0.26 -19.72 6.58
CA SER A 386 0.35 -19.33 7.99
C SER A 386 -0.54 -20.21 8.87
N TYR A 387 -1.78 -20.48 8.43
CA TYR A 387 -2.66 -21.39 9.15
C TYR A 387 -2.16 -22.84 9.14
N GLU A 388 -1.65 -23.34 8.01
CA GLU A 388 -1.04 -24.69 7.93
C GLU A 388 0.05 -24.89 9.00
N TYR A 389 0.87 -23.87 9.24
CA TYR A 389 1.90 -23.89 10.30
C TYR A 389 1.30 -23.93 11.70
N LEU A 390 0.25 -23.14 11.96
CA LEU A 390 -0.45 -23.16 13.24
C LEU A 390 -1.16 -24.51 13.49
N GLU A 391 -1.77 -25.10 12.47
CA GLU A 391 -2.46 -26.39 12.58
C GLU A 391 -1.49 -27.52 12.94
N LYS A 392 -0.33 -27.59 12.26
CA LYS A 392 0.72 -28.58 12.57
C LYS A 392 1.23 -28.44 14.00
N ALA A 393 1.43 -27.20 14.43
CA ALA A 393 1.84 -26.91 15.79
C ALA A 393 0.80 -27.30 16.83
N MET A 394 -0.48 -27.03 16.57
CA MET A 394 -1.59 -27.40 17.46
C MET A 394 -1.60 -28.89 17.72
N LYS A 395 -1.48 -29.72 16.67
CA LYS A 395 -1.40 -31.18 16.79
C LYS A 395 -0.22 -31.62 17.67
N ALA A 396 0.95 -31.02 17.45
CA ALA A 396 2.13 -31.32 18.25
C ALA A 396 1.97 -30.90 19.73
N PHE A 397 1.27 -29.79 20.00
CA PHE A 397 0.95 -29.35 21.36
C PHE A 397 -0.02 -30.26 22.08
N GLU A 398 -1.09 -30.70 21.39
CA GLU A 398 -2.08 -31.63 21.95
C GLU A 398 -1.39 -32.96 22.33
N ASP A 399 -0.55 -33.48 21.43
CA ASP A 399 0.23 -34.70 21.67
C ASP A 399 1.18 -34.58 22.87
N GLU A 400 1.94 -33.48 22.97
CA GLU A 400 2.91 -33.28 24.05
C GLU A 400 2.21 -32.97 25.38
N ALA A 401 1.11 -32.22 25.38
CA ALA A 401 0.31 -31.94 26.58
C ALA A 401 -0.30 -33.23 27.18
N GLY A 402 -0.58 -34.24 26.34
CA GLY A 402 -1.01 -35.56 26.76
C GLY A 402 0.10 -36.41 27.39
N LYS A 403 1.37 -36.17 27.02
CA LYS A 403 2.54 -36.98 27.43
C LYS A 403 3.31 -36.37 28.60
N THR A 404 3.41 -35.04 28.66
CA THR A 404 4.24 -34.36 29.66
C THR A 404 3.66 -34.44 31.07
N LYS A 405 4.54 -34.63 32.04
CA LYS A 405 4.21 -34.59 33.48
C LYS A 405 4.45 -33.21 34.10
N ASP A 406 5.13 -32.31 33.40
CA ASP A 406 5.34 -30.94 33.85
C ASP A 406 4.03 -30.16 33.72
N LYS A 407 3.44 -29.82 34.86
CA LYS A 407 2.17 -29.08 34.92
C LYS A 407 2.25 -27.71 34.25
N THR A 408 3.36 -26.98 34.41
CA THR A 408 3.53 -25.64 33.84
C THR A 408 3.60 -25.71 32.32
N LEU A 409 4.36 -26.68 31.81
CA LEU A 409 4.42 -26.92 30.37
C LEU A 409 3.06 -27.35 29.83
N LYS A 410 2.39 -28.31 30.47
CA LYS A 410 1.05 -28.77 30.08
C LYS A 410 0.03 -27.62 30.02
N ASP A 411 -0.01 -26.78 31.04
CA ASP A 411 -0.91 -25.63 31.08
C ASP A 411 -0.60 -24.62 29.97
N THR A 412 0.69 -24.39 29.68
CA THR A 412 1.13 -23.51 28.58
C THR A 412 0.72 -24.07 27.21
N LEU A 413 0.92 -25.36 26.98
CA LEU A 413 0.53 -26.03 25.72
C LEU A 413 -0.99 -25.98 25.53
N ASN A 414 -1.77 -26.21 26.57
CA ASN A 414 -3.24 -26.11 26.51
C ASN A 414 -3.71 -24.68 26.20
N GLN A 415 -3.07 -23.65 26.76
CA GLN A 415 -3.36 -22.26 26.43
C GLN A 415 -3.04 -21.94 24.97
N LEU A 416 -1.94 -22.45 24.45
CA LEU A 416 -1.53 -22.29 23.05
C LEU A 416 -2.51 -22.98 22.09
N VAL A 417 -2.93 -24.22 22.37
CA VAL A 417 -3.97 -24.93 21.61
C VAL A 417 -5.26 -24.12 21.58
N CYS A 418 -5.68 -23.57 22.72
CA CYS A 418 -6.84 -22.67 22.79
C CYS A 418 -6.69 -21.45 21.88
N SER A 419 -5.55 -20.73 21.94
CA SER A 419 -5.30 -19.59 21.06
C SER A 419 -5.30 -19.95 19.57
N ILE A 420 -4.78 -21.13 19.19
CA ILE A 420 -4.81 -21.60 17.80
C ILE A 420 -6.23 -21.96 17.35
N LYS A 421 -7.06 -22.55 18.22
CA LYS A 421 -8.47 -22.82 17.89
C LYS A 421 -9.28 -21.55 17.63
N GLU A 422 -8.96 -20.45 18.31
CA GLU A 422 -9.57 -19.15 17.97
C GLU A 422 -9.03 -18.59 16.65
N ALA A 423 -7.75 -18.78 16.35
CA ALA A 423 -7.19 -18.46 15.04
C ALA A 423 -7.84 -19.30 13.92
N GLU A 424 -8.13 -20.58 14.16
CA GLU A 424 -8.84 -21.47 13.24
C GLU A 424 -10.26 -20.97 12.94
N LYS A 425 -11.01 -20.53 13.95
CA LYS A 425 -12.34 -19.94 13.74
C LYS A 425 -12.26 -18.71 12.85
N ALA A 426 -11.33 -17.80 13.12
CA ALA A 426 -11.10 -16.63 12.29
C ALA A 426 -10.64 -17.01 10.88
N TYR A 427 -9.78 -18.01 10.75
CA TYR A 427 -9.33 -18.55 9.47
C TYR A 427 -10.52 -19.06 8.64
N ASN A 428 -11.36 -19.92 9.23
CA ASN A 428 -12.50 -20.52 8.55
C ASN A 428 -13.57 -19.48 8.17
N ALA A 429 -13.84 -18.52 9.05
CA ALA A 429 -14.74 -17.41 8.76
C ALA A 429 -14.23 -16.59 7.55
N GLU A 430 -12.94 -16.26 7.54
CA GLU A 430 -12.37 -15.44 6.48
C GLU A 430 -12.14 -16.21 5.17
N LYS A 431 -11.82 -17.50 5.23
CA LYS A 431 -11.59 -18.35 4.06
C LYS A 431 -12.82 -18.40 3.14
N ALA A 432 -14.02 -18.28 3.71
CA ALA A 432 -15.27 -18.22 2.95
C ALA A 432 -15.37 -16.98 2.04
N HIS A 433 -14.58 -15.94 2.31
CA HIS A 433 -14.54 -14.73 1.53
C HIS A 433 -13.32 -14.74 0.61
N THR A 434 -13.52 -14.73 -0.70
CA THR A 434 -12.41 -14.60 -1.65
C THR A 434 -11.96 -13.15 -1.76
N LEU A 435 -10.71 -12.86 -1.39
CA LEU A 435 -10.09 -11.59 -1.77
C LEU A 435 -9.83 -11.62 -3.29
N THR A 436 -10.49 -10.72 -4.00
CA THR A 436 -10.41 -10.60 -5.47
C THR A 436 -9.57 -9.41 -5.87
N SER A 437 -8.88 -9.52 -7.01
CA SER A 437 -8.21 -8.40 -7.66
C SER A 437 -9.11 -7.18 -7.88
N ILE A 438 -8.49 -6.00 -7.93
CA ILE A 438 -9.16 -4.75 -8.31
C ILE A 438 -9.07 -4.58 -9.82
N THR A 439 -10.19 -4.25 -10.46
CA THR A 439 -10.24 -3.90 -11.88
C THR A 439 -10.01 -2.39 -12.03
N PHE A 440 -8.88 -2.03 -12.62
CA PHE A 440 -8.46 -0.66 -12.91
C PHE A 440 -8.90 -0.22 -14.30
#